data_AF-A0A0C9UVF4-F1
#
_entry.id   AF-A0A0C9UVF4-F1
#
_cell.length_a   1.000
_cell.length_b   1.000
_cell.length_c   1.000
_cell.angle_alpha   90.00
_cell.angle_beta   90.00
_cell.angle_gamma   90.00
#
_symmetry.space_group_name_H-M   'P 1'
#
loop_
_entity.id
_entity.type
_entity.pdbx_description
1 polymer ?
#
loop_
_entity_poly.entity_id
_entity_poly.type
_entity_poly.pdbx_seq_one_letter_code
_entity_poly.pdbx_strand_id
1 'polypeptide(L)'
;MALADGYTVQEICHVLNASDRSIRRWSRLYDELGDVVPLPNPNQGRPRFLKPLQVHSLAEKIQECPEMYLDELRDWLALEHDVAIPISTLDQNIREAGLSHKLLRRRAIERDEIARAACKDERTIYHHYGRAFQGQTPTISAKFIRGDRYSILPAISVNGYLTVRIIPGSVNAAQFFEFIVEDVLPRMSRYPLDNSVLIMDNCAIHKTWAL
;
A
#
# COMPACT_ATOMS: atom_id res chain seq x y z
N MET A 1 39.62 4.40 33.24
CA MET A 1 40.20 3.42 32.30
C MET A 1 41.56 3.04 32.86
N ALA A 2 41.93 1.76 32.95
CA ALA A 2 43.03 1.23 33.79
C ALA A 2 44.38 2.00 33.76
N LEU A 3 44.69 2.76 32.70
CA LEU A 3 45.83 3.68 32.66
C LEU A 3 45.74 4.85 33.66
N ALA A 4 44.53 5.37 33.90
CA ALA A 4 44.26 6.39 34.93
C ALA A 4 44.32 5.82 36.36
N ASP A 5 44.17 4.50 36.49
CA ASP A 5 44.21 3.76 37.75
C ASP A 5 45.62 3.24 38.07
N GLY A 6 46.64 3.63 37.29
CA GLY A 6 48.06 3.37 37.54
C GLY A 6 48.65 2.09 36.92
N TYR A 7 47.90 1.35 36.09
CA TYR A 7 48.40 0.16 35.41
C TYR A 7 49.31 0.50 34.24
N THR A 8 50.40 -0.26 34.07
CA THR A 8 51.29 -0.11 32.92
C THR A 8 50.69 -0.71 31.64
N VAL A 9 51.06 -0.16 30.47
CA VAL A 9 50.57 -0.65 29.17
C VAL A 9 50.87 -2.16 28.97
N GLN A 10 51.99 -2.65 29.51
CA GLN A 10 52.37 -4.06 29.43
C GLN A 10 51.46 -4.97 30.26
N GLU A 11 51.05 -4.54 31.45
CA GLU A 11 50.09 -5.29 32.28
C GLU A 11 48.73 -5.34 31.63
N ILE A 12 48.28 -4.23 31.03
CA ILE A 12 46.99 -4.18 30.33
C ILE A 12 47.02 -5.06 29.06
N CYS A 13 48.14 -5.07 28.31
CA CYS A 13 48.36 -6.00 27.20
C CYS A 13 48.20 -7.46 27.64
N HIS A 14 48.80 -7.82 28.77
CA HIS A 14 48.79 -9.18 29.29
C HIS A 14 47.39 -9.59 29.76
N VAL A 15 46.70 -8.73 30.50
CA VAL A 15 45.36 -9.02 31.06
C VAL A 15 44.29 -9.07 29.97
N LEU A 16 44.31 -8.15 29.00
CA LEU A 16 43.30 -8.09 27.94
C LEU A 16 43.64 -8.94 26.71
N ASN A 17 44.80 -9.59 26.70
CA ASN A 17 45.35 -10.31 25.56
C ASN A 17 45.26 -9.49 24.25
N ALA A 18 45.61 -8.20 24.35
CA ALA A 18 45.49 -7.23 23.28
C ALA A 18 46.87 -6.64 22.95
N SER A 19 47.06 -6.24 21.69
CA SER A 19 48.33 -5.64 21.27
C SER A 19 48.54 -4.25 21.88
N ASP A 20 49.79 -3.88 22.14
CA ASP A 20 50.18 -2.52 22.57
C ASP A 20 49.63 -1.44 21.62
N ARG A 21 49.60 -1.72 20.30
CA ARG A 21 48.97 -0.84 19.31
C ARG A 21 47.47 -0.64 19.55
N SER A 22 46.74 -1.68 19.90
CA SER A 22 45.30 -1.60 20.16
C SER A 22 45.02 -0.77 21.41
N ILE A 23 45.81 -0.96 22.47
CA ILE A 23 45.66 -0.23 23.73
C ILE A 23 46.00 1.25 23.53
N ARG A 24 47.10 1.57 22.83
CA ARG A 24 47.44 2.95 22.49
C ARG A 24 46.38 3.61 21.62
N ARG A 25 45.83 2.87 20.64
CA ARG A 25 44.72 3.36 19.80
C ARG A 25 43.47 3.64 20.65
N TRP A 26 43.09 2.75 21.55
CA TRP A 26 41.93 2.93 22.42
C TRP A 26 42.12 4.06 23.43
N SER A 27 43.31 4.18 24.03
CA SER A 27 43.64 5.31 24.91
C SER A 27 43.52 6.63 24.17
N ARG A 28 44.13 6.73 22.98
CA ARG A 28 44.01 7.94 22.16
C ARG A 28 42.56 8.26 21.80
N LEU A 29 41.76 7.25 21.41
CA LEU A 29 40.35 7.44 21.09
C LEU A 29 39.56 7.91 22.31
N TYR A 30 39.82 7.33 23.48
CA TYR A 30 39.16 7.71 24.72
C TYR A 30 39.55 9.13 25.16
N ASP A 31 40.82 9.51 25.02
CA ASP A 31 41.30 10.86 25.36
C ASP A 31 40.72 11.92 24.40
N GLU A 32 40.56 11.59 23.11
CA GLU A 32 40.05 12.50 22.08
C GLU A 32 38.52 12.59 22.02
N LEU A 33 37.80 11.47 22.20
CA LEU A 33 36.37 11.35 21.94
C LEU A 33 35.55 10.91 23.17
N GLY A 34 36.20 10.53 24.27
CA GLY A 34 35.54 9.96 25.45
C GLY A 34 35.03 8.52 25.27
N ASP A 35 35.31 7.90 24.12
CA ASP A 35 34.90 6.54 23.77
C ASP A 35 36.05 5.80 23.07
N VAL A 36 36.11 4.48 23.24
CA VAL A 36 37.07 3.59 22.57
C VAL A 36 36.61 3.21 21.15
N VAL A 37 35.36 3.49 20.81
CA VAL A 37 34.79 3.28 19.46
C VAL A 37 35.09 4.51 18.59
N PRO A 38 35.79 4.35 17.44
CA PRO A 38 36.04 5.47 16.54
C PRO A 38 34.73 5.96 15.90
N LEU A 39 34.65 7.25 15.61
CA LEU A 39 33.54 7.80 14.84
C LEU A 39 33.43 7.08 13.47
N PRO A 40 32.22 6.75 13.00
CA PRO A 40 32.02 6.15 11.70
C PRO A 40 32.65 7.05 10.62
N ASN A 41 33.49 6.49 9.75
CA ASN A 41 33.99 7.25 8.62
C ASN A 41 32.81 7.49 7.65
N PRO A 42 32.45 8.75 7.35
CA PRO A 42 31.31 9.05 6.48
C PRO A 42 31.49 8.51 5.05
N ASN A 43 32.73 8.21 4.65
CA ASN A 43 33.07 7.62 3.36
C ASN A 43 33.17 6.09 3.39
N GLN A 44 32.94 5.45 4.54
CA GLN A 44 33.03 4.00 4.69
C GLN A 44 31.65 3.35 4.46
N GLY A 45 31.51 2.62 3.35
CA GLY A 45 30.29 1.90 3.00
C GLY A 45 30.12 1.71 1.49
N ARG A 46 29.02 1.06 1.08
CA ARG A 46 28.64 0.98 -0.33
C ARG A 46 28.18 2.37 -0.79
N PRO A 47 28.75 2.96 -1.86
CA PRO A 47 28.28 4.22 -2.39
C PRO A 47 26.79 4.13 -2.75
N ARG A 48 26.01 5.13 -2.35
CA ARG A 48 24.62 5.24 -2.78
C ARG A 48 24.58 5.54 -4.27
N PHE A 49 23.67 4.89 -4.99
CA PHE A 49 23.52 5.12 -6.42
C PHE A 49 22.96 6.51 -6.70
N LEU A 50 22.04 6.98 -5.84
CA LEU A 50 21.45 8.30 -5.93
C LEU A 50 22.28 9.33 -5.15
N LYS A 51 22.53 10.48 -5.78
CA LYS A 51 23.14 11.65 -5.13
C LYS A 51 22.14 12.26 -4.12
N PRO A 52 22.63 13.00 -3.11
CA PRO A 52 21.76 13.60 -2.09
C PRO A 52 20.61 14.44 -2.67
N LEU A 53 20.89 15.20 -3.74
CA LEU A 53 19.89 16.04 -4.41
C LEU A 53 18.78 15.21 -5.09
N GLN A 54 19.14 14.07 -5.69
CA GLN A 54 18.18 13.16 -6.31
C GLN A 54 17.32 12.44 -5.27
N VAL A 55 17.89 12.12 -4.10
CA VAL A 55 17.14 11.57 -2.97
C VAL A 55 16.12 12.58 -2.44
N HIS A 56 16.49 13.86 -2.38
CA HIS A 56 15.56 14.94 -2.00
C HIS A 56 14.41 15.06 -2.98
N SER A 57 14.70 15.17 -4.28
CA SER A 57 13.67 15.26 -5.32
C SER A 57 12.77 14.03 -5.35
N LEU A 58 13.33 12.83 -5.14
CA LEU A 58 12.54 11.60 -4.99
C LEU A 58 11.60 11.66 -3.78
N ALA A 59 12.06 12.20 -2.65
CA ALA A 59 11.24 12.34 -1.46
C ALA A 59 10.12 13.37 -1.65
N GLU A 60 10.40 14.51 -2.29
CA GLU A 60 9.39 15.50 -2.69
C GLU A 60 8.35 14.86 -3.60
N LYS A 61 8.80 14.11 -4.62
CA LYS A 61 7.89 13.43 -5.55
C LYS A 61 6.97 12.43 -4.84
N ILE A 62 7.52 11.67 -3.89
CA ILE A 62 6.74 10.72 -3.08
C ILE A 62 5.75 11.45 -2.15
N GLN A 63 6.07 12.66 -1.69
CA GLN A 63 5.11 13.46 -0.91
C GLN A 63 3.97 14.00 -1.79
N GLU A 64 4.26 14.40 -3.02
CA GLU A 64 3.25 14.86 -3.99
C GLU A 64 2.34 13.71 -4.44
N CYS A 65 2.94 12.58 -4.80
CA CYS A 65 2.25 11.43 -5.37
C CYS A 65 2.64 10.16 -4.59
N PRO A 66 2.12 9.98 -3.35
CA PRO A 66 2.49 8.85 -2.51
C PRO A 66 2.04 7.50 -3.06
N GLU A 67 1.12 7.49 -4.02
CA GLU A 67 0.54 6.29 -4.61
C GLU A 67 1.36 5.68 -5.77
N MET A 68 2.41 6.37 -6.24
CA MET A 68 3.24 5.90 -7.35
C MET A 68 3.92 4.57 -7.05
N TYR A 69 3.93 3.69 -8.05
CA TYR A 69 4.67 2.43 -7.98
C TYR A 69 6.18 2.62 -8.16
N LEU A 70 6.94 1.58 -7.84
CA LEU A 70 8.41 1.62 -7.95
C LEU A 70 8.91 1.72 -9.39
N ASP A 71 8.20 1.11 -10.34
CA ASP A 71 8.49 1.24 -11.77
C ASP A 71 8.15 2.65 -12.28
N GLU A 72 7.02 3.23 -11.87
CA GLU A 72 6.68 4.61 -12.18
C GLU A 72 7.70 5.61 -11.59
N LEU A 73 8.13 5.40 -10.35
CA LEU A 73 9.18 6.22 -9.72
C LEU A 73 10.53 6.05 -10.42
N ARG A 74 10.85 4.85 -10.91
CA ARG A 74 12.05 4.59 -11.71
C ARG A 74 11.98 5.33 -13.05
N ASP A 75 10.84 5.25 -13.72
CA ASP A 75 10.65 5.87 -15.02
C ASP A 75 10.66 7.40 -14.89
N TRP A 76 10.07 7.95 -13.82
CA TRP A 76 10.18 9.36 -13.46
C TRP A 76 11.63 9.78 -13.17
N LEU A 77 12.39 9.00 -12.39
CA LEU A 77 13.82 9.25 -12.14
C LEU A 77 14.66 9.24 -13.42
N ALA A 78 14.34 8.34 -14.35
CA ALA A 78 15.01 8.27 -15.64
C ALA A 78 14.71 9.49 -16.51
N LEU A 79 13.49 10.01 -16.46
CA LEU A 79 13.06 11.18 -17.25
C LEU A 79 13.53 12.52 -16.67
N GLU A 80 13.42 12.71 -15.36
CA GLU A 80 13.69 14.00 -14.70
C GLU A 80 15.18 14.18 -14.34
N HIS A 81 15.86 13.08 -14.02
CA HIS A 81 17.21 13.13 -13.48
C HIS A 81 18.25 12.37 -14.31
N ASP A 82 17.87 11.81 -15.48
CA ASP A 82 18.70 10.98 -16.35
C ASP A 82 19.34 9.79 -15.60
N VAL A 83 18.63 9.24 -14.62
CA VAL A 83 19.12 8.14 -13.78
C VAL A 83 18.31 6.86 -14.01
N ALA A 84 18.90 5.92 -14.76
CA ALA A 84 18.38 4.57 -14.87
C ALA A 84 18.90 3.69 -13.73
N ILE A 85 18.01 3.27 -12.84
CA ILE A 85 18.31 2.33 -11.74
C ILE A 85 17.43 1.09 -11.78
N PRO A 86 17.94 -0.06 -11.35
CA PRO A 86 17.09 -1.22 -11.11
C PRO A 86 16.18 -0.97 -9.91
N ILE A 87 14.99 -1.56 -9.95
CA ILE A 87 13.93 -1.39 -8.93
C ILE A 87 14.42 -1.74 -7.53
N SER A 88 15.25 -2.78 -7.39
CA SER A 88 15.81 -3.20 -6.10
C SER A 88 16.72 -2.14 -5.49
N THR A 89 17.51 -1.43 -6.31
CA THR A 89 18.33 -0.31 -5.85
C THR A 89 17.46 0.87 -5.47
N LEU A 90 16.40 1.18 -6.23
CA LEU A 90 15.45 2.22 -5.86
C LEU A 90 14.79 1.92 -4.50
N ASP A 91 14.28 0.70 -4.29
CA ASP A 91 13.63 0.35 -3.03
C ASP A 91 14.59 0.44 -1.84
N GLN A 92 15.86 0.02 -2.01
CA GLN A 92 16.88 0.18 -0.97
C GLN A 92 17.15 1.66 -0.65
N ASN A 93 17.29 2.52 -1.67
CA ASN A 93 17.48 3.96 -1.45
C ASN A 93 16.29 4.59 -0.73
N ILE A 94 15.06 4.20 -1.09
CA ILE A 94 13.83 4.67 -0.42
C ILE A 94 13.81 4.25 1.05
N ARG A 95 14.16 2.99 1.36
CA ARG A 95 14.23 2.50 2.75
C ARG A 95 15.29 3.24 3.56
N GLU A 96 16.48 3.46 2.98
CA GLU A 96 17.56 4.21 3.62
C GLU A 96 17.21 5.69 3.83
N ALA A 97 16.35 6.26 3.00
CA ALA A 97 15.80 7.60 3.18
C ALA A 97 14.72 7.67 4.27
N GLY A 98 14.37 6.56 4.92
CA GLY A 98 13.34 6.51 5.96
C GLY A 98 11.91 6.54 5.41
N LEU A 99 11.73 6.27 4.11
CA LEU A 99 10.43 6.15 3.47
C LEU A 99 9.97 4.69 3.53
N SER A 100 8.70 4.50 3.83
CA SER A 100 8.10 3.19 4.09
C SER A 100 6.80 3.03 3.32
N HIS A 101 6.54 1.80 2.87
CA HIS A 101 5.31 1.43 2.17
C HIS A 101 4.21 1.14 3.18
N LYS A 102 3.08 1.84 3.09
CA LYS A 102 2.03 1.90 4.11
C LYS A 102 0.65 1.91 3.47
N LEU A 103 -0.37 1.53 4.24
CA LEU A 103 -1.77 1.69 3.84
C LEU A 103 -2.08 3.16 3.57
N LEU A 104 -2.65 3.41 2.40
CA LEU A 104 -2.99 4.75 1.94
C LEU A 104 -4.28 5.23 2.59
N ARG A 105 -4.24 6.38 3.27
CA ARG A 105 -5.44 7.00 3.81
C ARG A 105 -6.10 7.85 2.73
N ARG A 106 -7.39 7.62 2.49
CA ARG A 106 -8.17 8.39 1.52
C ARG A 106 -9.03 9.42 2.25
N ARG A 107 -8.91 10.69 1.89
CA ARG A 107 -9.77 11.78 2.37
C ARG A 107 -10.75 12.17 1.27
N ALA A 108 -12.01 12.39 1.60
CA ALA A 108 -13.02 12.80 0.62
C ALA A 108 -12.71 14.22 0.09
N ILE A 109 -12.60 14.36 -1.23
CA ILE A 109 -12.37 15.64 -1.93
C ILE A 109 -13.51 16.64 -1.68
N GLU A 110 -14.72 16.16 -1.37
CA GLU A 110 -15.89 17.01 -1.11
C GLU A 110 -15.73 18.02 0.04
N ARG A 111 -14.69 17.87 0.87
CA ARG A 111 -14.37 18.80 1.98
C ARG A 111 -13.45 19.97 1.59
N ASP A 112 -12.90 20.00 0.37
CA ASP A 112 -11.92 21.00 -0.06
C ASP A 112 -12.36 21.69 -1.36
N GLU A 113 -12.71 22.98 -1.28
CA GLU A 113 -13.24 23.75 -2.41
C GLU A 113 -12.21 23.96 -3.53
N ILE A 114 -10.92 23.96 -3.21
CA ILE A 114 -9.82 24.25 -4.15
C ILE A 114 -9.49 23.01 -5.01
N ALA A 115 -9.63 21.81 -4.45
CA ALA A 115 -9.33 20.53 -5.12
C ALA A 115 -10.42 20.08 -6.13
N ARG A 116 -11.59 20.74 -6.16
CA ARG A 116 -12.69 20.41 -7.08
C ARG A 116 -12.32 20.57 -8.56
N ALA A 117 -11.41 21.49 -8.88
CA ALA A 117 -11.11 21.89 -10.25
C ALA A 117 -10.00 21.08 -10.95
N ALA A 118 -9.16 20.34 -10.22
CA ALA A 118 -7.86 19.91 -10.75
C ALA A 118 -7.78 18.48 -11.32
N CYS A 119 -8.74 17.58 -11.03
CA CYS A 119 -8.58 16.16 -11.39
C CYS A 119 -9.75 15.67 -12.25
N LYS A 120 -9.45 15.36 -13.52
CA LYS A 120 -10.40 15.17 -14.62
C LYS A 120 -10.59 13.71 -15.06
N ASP A 121 -10.16 12.73 -14.27
CA ASP A 121 -10.35 11.32 -14.60
C ASP A 121 -11.39 10.66 -13.68
N GLU A 122 -12.52 10.27 -14.26
CA GLU A 122 -13.62 9.55 -13.62
C GLU A 122 -13.27 8.08 -13.32
N ARG A 123 -12.03 7.65 -13.61
CA ARG A 123 -11.52 6.31 -13.29
C ARG A 123 -11.01 6.29 -11.86
N THR A 124 -11.91 6.04 -10.92
CA THR A 124 -11.63 6.02 -9.48
C THR A 124 -10.96 4.70 -9.04
N ILE A 125 -9.83 4.32 -9.64
CA ILE A 125 -9.02 3.18 -9.18
C ILE A 125 -7.84 3.74 -8.39
N TYR A 126 -8.04 3.93 -7.08
CA TYR A 126 -6.97 4.34 -6.18
C TYR A 126 -6.15 3.14 -5.71
N HIS A 127 -4.84 3.34 -5.57
CA HIS A 127 -3.98 2.34 -4.95
C HIS A 127 -4.34 2.14 -3.46
N HIS A 128 -4.17 0.90 -2.97
CA HIS A 128 -4.41 0.56 -1.56
C HIS A 128 -3.27 1.02 -0.65
N TYR A 129 -2.08 1.16 -1.22
CA TYR A 129 -0.86 1.51 -0.52
C TYR A 129 -0.21 2.73 -1.14
N GLY A 130 0.62 3.39 -0.35
CA GLY A 130 1.51 4.43 -0.81
C GLY A 130 2.73 4.55 0.09
N ARG A 131 3.64 5.46 -0.24
CA ARG A 131 4.89 5.67 0.49
C ARG A 131 4.84 6.98 1.28
N ALA A 132 5.35 6.93 2.51
CA ALA A 132 5.56 8.11 3.34
C ALA A 132 6.70 7.87 4.33
N PHE A 133 7.23 8.96 4.89
CA PHE A 133 8.26 8.89 5.93
C PHE A 133 7.79 8.06 7.13
N GLN A 134 8.71 7.38 7.81
CA GLN A 134 8.42 6.68 9.06
C GLN A 134 7.72 7.64 10.05
N GLY A 135 6.70 7.14 10.76
CA GLY A 135 5.82 7.98 11.59
C GLY A 135 4.72 8.76 10.86
N GLN A 136 4.81 8.98 9.54
CA GLN A 136 3.77 9.68 8.76
C GLN A 136 2.81 8.71 8.07
N THR A 137 1.57 9.14 7.80
CA THR A 137 0.58 8.35 7.05
C THR A 137 0.43 8.93 5.64
N PRO A 138 0.68 8.16 4.56
CA PRO A 138 0.44 8.65 3.22
C PRO A 138 -1.06 8.92 3.05
N THR A 139 -1.40 10.13 2.60
CA THR A 139 -2.79 10.56 2.47
C THR A 139 -3.03 11.12 1.08
N ILE A 140 -4.08 10.65 0.40
CA ILE A 140 -4.54 11.21 -0.87
C ILE A 140 -5.96 11.75 -0.73
N SER A 141 -6.28 12.71 -1.59
CA SER A 141 -7.62 13.22 -1.76
C SER A 141 -8.34 12.37 -2.82
N ALA A 142 -9.45 11.75 -2.44
CA ALA A 142 -10.24 10.82 -3.25
C ALA A 142 -11.66 11.35 -3.50
N LYS A 143 -12.14 11.23 -4.73
CA LYS A 143 -13.54 11.45 -5.11
C LYS A 143 -14.28 10.15 -4.84
N PHE A 144 -15.17 10.14 -3.85
CA PHE A 144 -16.04 9.01 -3.61
C PHE A 144 -17.29 9.14 -4.47
N ILE A 145 -17.18 8.79 -5.75
CA ILE A 145 -18.33 8.77 -6.65
C ILE A 145 -19.19 7.55 -6.28
N ARG A 146 -20.41 7.79 -5.77
CA ARG A 146 -21.44 6.74 -5.75
C ARG A 146 -21.96 6.62 -7.18
N GLY A 147 -21.44 5.65 -7.93
CA GLY A 147 -21.98 5.31 -9.25
C GLY A 147 -23.41 4.76 -9.15
N ASP A 148 -24.08 4.71 -10.30
CA ASP A 148 -25.38 4.07 -10.43
C ASP A 148 -25.26 2.59 -10.06
N ARG A 149 -26.13 2.15 -9.15
CA ARG A 149 -26.18 0.76 -8.71
C ARG A 149 -27.21 0.03 -9.54
N TYR A 150 -26.89 -1.18 -9.95
CA TYR A 150 -27.84 -2.09 -10.59
C TYR A 150 -27.86 -3.39 -9.80
N SER A 151 -29.06 -3.90 -9.55
CA SER A 151 -29.28 -5.25 -9.05
C SER A 151 -29.61 -6.17 -10.21
N ILE A 152 -29.05 -7.38 -10.18
CA ILE A 152 -29.27 -8.40 -11.20
C ILE A 152 -30.05 -9.53 -10.54
N LEU A 153 -31.17 -9.93 -11.16
CA LEU A 153 -31.98 -11.08 -10.77
C LEU A 153 -31.82 -12.17 -11.82
N PRO A 154 -30.89 -13.13 -11.63
CA PRO A 154 -30.76 -14.29 -12.50
C PRO A 154 -31.60 -15.46 -11.98
N ALA A 155 -32.30 -16.15 -12.88
CA ALA A 155 -32.79 -17.50 -12.64
C ALA A 155 -31.92 -18.48 -13.42
N ILE A 156 -31.39 -19.49 -12.75
CA ILE A 156 -30.38 -20.41 -13.29
C ILE A 156 -30.88 -21.83 -13.13
N SER A 157 -30.74 -22.62 -14.19
CA SER A 157 -30.96 -24.06 -14.23
C SER A 157 -29.63 -24.81 -14.31
N VAL A 158 -29.67 -26.14 -14.19
CA VAL A 158 -28.48 -26.99 -14.41
C VAL A 158 -27.88 -26.81 -15.81
N ASN A 159 -28.71 -26.43 -16.79
CA ASN A 159 -28.29 -26.20 -18.18
C ASN A 159 -27.86 -24.74 -18.45
N GLY A 160 -27.76 -23.89 -17.42
CA GLY A 160 -27.38 -22.48 -17.53
C GLY A 160 -28.52 -21.51 -17.23
N TYR A 161 -28.37 -20.27 -17.71
CA TYR A 161 -29.33 -19.19 -17.42
C TYR A 161 -30.69 -19.43 -18.07
N LEU A 162 -31.74 -19.32 -17.26
CA LEU A 162 -33.13 -19.38 -17.71
C LEU A 162 -33.63 -17.98 -18.11
N THR A 163 -33.35 -16.98 -17.28
CA THR A 163 -33.69 -15.58 -17.51
C THR A 163 -32.86 -14.68 -16.60
N VAL A 164 -32.70 -13.40 -16.98
CA VAL A 164 -31.99 -12.38 -16.20
C VAL A 164 -32.73 -11.05 -16.32
N ARG A 165 -33.04 -10.42 -15.19
CA ARG A 165 -33.60 -9.06 -15.13
C ARG A 165 -32.60 -8.12 -14.45
N ILE A 166 -32.35 -6.95 -15.04
CA ILE A 166 -31.45 -5.91 -14.49
C ILE A 166 -32.30 -4.74 -14.03
N ILE A 167 -32.18 -4.36 -12.75
CA ILE A 167 -32.99 -3.33 -12.11
C ILE A 167 -32.06 -2.24 -11.58
N PRO A 168 -32.27 -0.95 -11.90
CA PRO A 168 -31.54 0.13 -11.27
C PRO A 168 -31.91 0.22 -9.79
N GLY A 169 -30.91 0.32 -8.92
CA GLY A 169 -31.07 0.38 -7.47
C GLY A 169 -31.24 -0.99 -6.81
N SER A 170 -31.92 -1.00 -5.66
CA SER A 170 -32.22 -2.19 -4.85
C SER A 170 -33.53 -2.84 -5.28
N VAL A 171 -33.61 -4.17 -5.22
CA VAL A 171 -34.85 -4.93 -5.49
C VAL A 171 -35.71 -5.00 -4.23
N ASN A 172 -37.00 -4.68 -4.35
CA ASN A 172 -37.99 -4.92 -3.31
C ASN A 172 -38.78 -6.22 -3.54
N ALA A 173 -39.58 -6.64 -2.56
CA ALA A 173 -40.33 -7.89 -2.64
C ALA A 173 -41.35 -7.94 -3.80
N ALA A 174 -41.98 -6.82 -4.15
CA ALA A 174 -42.95 -6.76 -5.23
C ALA A 174 -42.28 -6.95 -6.60
N GLN A 175 -41.16 -6.27 -6.84
CA GLN A 175 -40.34 -6.42 -8.06
C GLN A 175 -39.79 -7.84 -8.18
N PHE A 176 -39.42 -8.46 -7.06
CA PHE A 176 -38.97 -9.84 -7.03
C PHE A 176 -40.11 -10.81 -7.38
N PHE A 177 -41.30 -10.63 -6.80
CA PHE A 177 -42.47 -11.46 -7.12
C PHE A 177 -42.85 -11.34 -8.60
N GLU A 178 -42.87 -10.12 -9.14
CA GLU A 178 -43.13 -9.86 -10.55
C GLU A 178 -42.10 -10.58 -11.44
N PHE A 179 -40.82 -10.54 -11.09
CA PHE A 179 -39.78 -11.32 -11.78
C PHE A 179 -40.07 -12.84 -11.75
N ILE A 180 -40.51 -13.39 -10.62
CA ILE A 180 -40.86 -14.81 -10.54
C ILE A 180 -42.04 -15.12 -11.46
N VAL A 181 -43.12 -14.35 -11.40
CA VAL A 181 -44.35 -14.63 -12.15
C VAL A 181 -44.18 -14.41 -13.65
N GLU A 182 -43.50 -13.35 -14.05
CA GLU A 182 -43.39 -12.96 -15.46
C GLU A 182 -42.20 -13.60 -16.17
N ASP A 183 -41.09 -13.81 -15.47
CA ASP A 183 -39.87 -14.29 -16.10
C ASP A 183 -39.56 -15.75 -15.74
N VAL A 184 -39.74 -16.17 -14.49
CA VAL A 184 -39.31 -17.51 -14.05
C VAL A 184 -40.37 -18.57 -14.33
N LEU A 185 -41.59 -18.39 -13.82
CA LEU A 185 -42.66 -19.38 -13.93
C LEU A 185 -43.03 -19.77 -15.36
N PRO A 186 -43.04 -18.88 -16.38
CA PRO A 186 -43.36 -19.27 -17.75
C PRO A 186 -42.31 -20.21 -18.38
N ARG A 187 -41.12 -20.27 -17.79
CA ARG A 187 -39.99 -21.11 -18.23
C ARG A 187 -39.82 -22.36 -17.35
N MET A 188 -40.69 -22.55 -16.36
CA MET A 188 -40.73 -23.73 -15.50
C MET A 188 -41.76 -24.75 -16.03
N SER A 189 -41.47 -26.03 -15.80
CA SER A 189 -42.38 -27.12 -16.16
C SER A 189 -43.10 -27.68 -14.93
N ARG A 190 -44.16 -28.47 -15.14
CA ARG A 190 -44.76 -29.24 -14.04
C ARG A 190 -43.80 -30.33 -13.57
N TYR A 191 -43.73 -30.55 -12.26
CA TYR A 191 -42.97 -31.66 -11.69
C TYR A 191 -43.51 -33.01 -12.22
N PRO A 192 -42.64 -33.97 -12.60
CA PRO A 192 -41.18 -34.05 -12.42
C PRO A 192 -40.32 -33.67 -13.64
N LEU A 193 -40.84 -32.83 -14.55
CA LEU A 193 -40.14 -32.45 -15.78
C LEU A 193 -38.97 -31.48 -15.52
N ASP A 194 -38.19 -31.18 -16.54
CA ASP A 194 -37.08 -30.23 -16.45
C ASP A 194 -37.54 -28.84 -15.98
N ASN A 195 -36.71 -28.19 -15.16
CA ASN A 195 -36.98 -26.88 -14.55
C ASN A 195 -38.29 -26.83 -13.73
N SER A 196 -38.66 -27.92 -13.05
CA SER A 196 -39.91 -27.97 -12.28
C SER A 196 -39.82 -27.57 -10.81
N VAL A 197 -38.61 -27.37 -10.27
CA VAL A 197 -38.39 -27.03 -8.85
C VAL A 197 -37.67 -25.69 -8.76
N LEU A 198 -38.26 -24.75 -8.01
CA LEU A 198 -37.66 -23.45 -7.73
C LEU A 198 -36.97 -23.50 -6.37
N ILE A 199 -35.69 -23.16 -6.34
CA ILE A 199 -34.89 -23.06 -5.12
C ILE A 199 -34.41 -21.62 -5.01
N MET A 200 -34.64 -21.02 -3.84
CA MET A 200 -34.28 -19.64 -3.52
C MET A 200 -33.62 -19.60 -2.14
N ASP A 201 -32.80 -18.59 -1.89
CA ASP A 201 -32.27 -18.37 -0.54
C ASP A 201 -33.35 -17.86 0.42
N ASN A 202 -33.02 -17.77 1.71
CA ASN A 202 -33.96 -17.33 2.75
C ASN A 202 -33.94 -15.80 2.95
N CYS A 203 -33.87 -15.03 1.87
CA CYS A 203 -33.84 -13.57 1.93
C CYS A 203 -35.19 -12.99 2.40
N ALA A 204 -35.15 -11.83 3.08
CA ALA A 204 -36.36 -11.17 3.60
C ALA A 204 -37.36 -10.81 2.50
N ILE A 205 -36.89 -10.44 1.30
CA ILE A 205 -37.74 -10.09 0.17
C ILE A 205 -38.56 -11.28 -0.38
N HIS A 206 -38.15 -12.52 -0.06
CA HIS A 206 -38.86 -13.73 -0.46
C HIS A 206 -40.02 -14.09 0.47
N LYS A 207 -40.11 -13.47 1.66
CA LYS A 207 -41.06 -13.83 2.73
C LYS A 207 -42.37 -13.05 2.68
N THR A 208 -42.64 -12.36 1.58
CA THR A 208 -43.85 -11.54 1.46
C THR A 208 -45.03 -12.44 1.15
N TRP A 209 -46.21 -12.12 1.69
CA TRP A 209 -47.46 -12.86 1.51
C TRP A 209 -47.92 -13.03 0.04
N ALA A 210 -47.26 -12.34 -0.90
CA ALA A 210 -47.53 -12.42 -2.33
C ALA A 210 -46.83 -13.60 -3.02
N LEU A 211 -45.80 -14.19 -2.41
CA LEU A 211 -45.13 -15.43 -2.86
C LEU A 211 -45.66 -16.63 -2.07
#